data_AF-A0A378IHT0-F1
#
_entry.id   AF-A0A378IHT0-F1
#
_cell.length_a   1.000
_cell.length_b   1.000
_cell.length_c   1.000
_cell.angle_alpha   90.00
_cell.angle_beta   90.00
_cell.angle_gamma   90.00
#
_symmetry.space_group_name_H-M   'P 1'
#
loop_
_entity.id
_entity.type
_entity.pdbx_description
1 polymer ?
#
loop_
_entity_poly.entity_id
_entity_poly.type
_entity_poly.pdbx_seq_one_letter_code
_entity_poly.pdbx_strand_id
1 'polypeptide(L)'
;MYIRVFDFDQTITKHHTFQTPSLFHSDNNIKIGIDEFFLHDKENVSAIATYHDNQEYVKSYIEKILNKKLTLQNTIDYENDRLSVYTVDKETIPLLISTVQPENYNSSVEILTSEGKNTQIRHILDYLKKNHSINYQNHEIHFYDDSEFNITAAEKLTDMISKIKCHLIDKYKPNQFSIKSIKEESTLKNKIINTKSNGELEIFDNCPTQYERALDYYAKRSSFFTPRTPKESEYRKKAYLLFKSIPKDHELYETIFSIVKHFAIATDTYRLYKGEIEMDKYDKYCQNDKERRAVQFLLQHKEFIEFVNFAKTMEHYKLSLENLIRAGFNEFIEERESKPSFSM
;
A
#
# COMPACT_ATOMS: atom_id res chain seq x y z
N MET A 1 -28.27 8.73 13.62
CA MET A 1 -27.34 7.61 13.47
C MET A 1 -26.21 8.06 12.56
N TYR A 2 -24.97 7.74 12.92
CA TYR A 2 -23.78 7.99 12.12
C TYR A 2 -23.25 6.68 11.56
N ILE A 3 -22.87 6.67 10.29
CA ILE A 3 -22.15 5.56 9.67
C ILE A 3 -20.70 6.00 9.53
N ARG A 4 -19.76 5.27 10.13
CA ARG A 4 -18.33 5.57 10.09
C ARG A 4 -17.58 4.43 9.44
N VAL A 5 -16.88 4.74 8.35
CA VAL A 5 -16.01 3.78 7.67
C VAL A 5 -14.57 4.21 7.91
N PHE A 6 -13.75 3.29 8.40
CA PHE A 6 -12.34 3.53 8.67
C PHE A 6 -11.49 2.66 7.76
N ASP A 7 -10.41 3.24 7.26
CA ASP A 7 -9.23 2.47 6.95
C ASP A 7 -8.58 1.88 8.21
N PHE A 8 -7.70 0.91 8.00
CA PHE A 8 -6.99 0.21 9.05
C PHE A 8 -5.52 0.63 9.18
N ASP A 9 -4.71 0.47 8.12
CA ASP A 9 -3.26 0.68 8.18
C ASP A 9 -2.93 2.18 8.26
N GLN A 10 -2.19 2.63 9.28
CA GLN A 10 -1.86 4.06 9.50
C GLN A 10 -3.05 5.00 9.77
N THR A 11 -4.30 4.49 9.67
CA THR A 11 -5.52 5.16 10.12
C THR A 11 -5.87 4.76 11.55
N ILE A 12 -6.13 3.47 11.81
CA ILE A 12 -6.35 2.92 13.16
C ILE A 12 -5.00 2.54 13.78
N THR A 13 -4.13 1.96 12.96
CA THR A 13 -2.83 1.47 13.43
C THR A 13 -1.76 2.55 13.39
N LYS A 14 -0.67 2.37 14.15
CA LYS A 14 0.47 3.28 14.13
C LYS A 14 1.35 3.07 12.90
N HIS A 15 1.50 1.80 12.49
CA HIS A 15 2.38 1.36 11.41
C HIS A 15 1.61 0.55 10.37
N HIS A 16 2.13 0.51 9.15
CA HIS A 16 1.62 -0.36 8.10
C HIS A 16 1.93 -1.82 8.43
N THR A 17 0.91 -2.66 8.51
CA THR A 17 1.03 -4.01 9.10
C THR A 17 1.10 -5.14 8.09
N PHE A 18 0.54 -4.95 6.89
CA PHE A 18 0.39 -6.01 5.89
C PHE A 18 1.67 -6.83 5.60
N GLN A 19 2.84 -6.19 5.50
CA GLN A 19 4.08 -6.91 5.16
C GLN A 19 4.71 -7.65 6.35
N THR A 20 4.38 -7.26 7.59
CA THR A 20 5.01 -7.80 8.82
C THR A 20 4.00 -7.95 9.97
N PRO A 21 2.90 -8.70 9.78
CA PRO A 21 1.84 -8.82 10.78
C PRO A 21 2.31 -9.51 12.09
N SER A 22 3.45 -10.20 12.06
CA SER A 22 4.08 -10.78 13.25
C SER A 22 4.79 -9.77 14.16
N LEU A 23 5.12 -8.57 13.65
CA LEU A 23 5.81 -7.54 14.42
C LEU A 23 4.86 -6.57 15.11
N PHE A 24 3.61 -6.51 14.65
CA PHE A 24 2.62 -5.54 15.10
C PHE A 24 1.36 -6.25 15.59
N HIS A 25 0.95 -5.95 16.82
CA HIS A 25 -0.24 -6.55 17.42
C HIS A 25 -1.12 -5.49 18.05
N SER A 26 -2.38 -5.83 18.32
CA SER A 26 -3.36 -4.88 18.86
C SER A 26 -2.95 -4.28 20.21
N ASP A 27 -2.08 -4.94 20.97
CA ASP A 27 -1.58 -4.42 22.26
C ASP A 27 -0.60 -3.24 22.12
N ASN A 28 0.10 -3.08 20.99
CA ASN A 28 1.15 -2.07 20.84
C ASN A 28 0.97 -1.13 19.63
N ASN A 29 0.09 -1.47 18.69
CA ASN A 29 0.00 -0.80 17.40
C ASN A 29 -1.34 -0.11 17.13
N ILE A 30 -2.11 0.24 18.16
CA ILE A 30 -3.32 1.07 18.06
C ILE A 30 -2.97 2.55 18.37
N LYS A 31 -3.45 3.49 17.54
CA LYS A 31 -3.34 4.94 17.80
C LYS A 31 -4.14 5.35 19.05
N ILE A 32 -3.54 6.16 19.92
CA ILE A 32 -4.22 6.66 21.12
C ILE A 32 -5.36 7.60 20.71
N GLY A 33 -6.51 7.48 21.37
CA GLY A 33 -7.71 8.32 21.15
C GLY A 33 -8.64 7.82 20.05
N ILE A 34 -8.33 6.70 19.37
CA ILE A 34 -9.23 6.12 18.36
C ILE A 34 -10.58 5.69 18.95
N ASP A 35 -10.61 5.31 20.22
CA ASP A 35 -11.80 4.90 20.97
C ASP A 35 -12.85 6.02 21.09
N GLU A 36 -12.44 7.28 21.00
CA GLU A 36 -13.37 8.42 20.94
C GLU A 36 -14.13 8.52 19.59
N PHE A 37 -13.60 7.89 18.54
CA PHE A 37 -14.12 7.97 17.17
C PHE A 37 -14.74 6.66 16.69
N PHE A 38 -14.14 5.53 17.05
CA PHE A 38 -14.57 4.20 16.65
C PHE A 38 -15.68 3.69 17.57
N LEU A 39 -16.85 4.32 17.46
CA LEU A 39 -18.04 4.00 18.27
C LEU A 39 -18.95 3.01 17.51
N HIS A 40 -19.38 1.95 18.19
CA HIS A 40 -20.31 0.97 17.63
C HIS A 40 -21.43 0.66 18.64
N ASP A 41 -22.58 1.29 18.41
CA ASP A 41 -23.78 1.26 19.26
C ASP A 41 -25.06 1.61 18.45
N LYS A 42 -26.21 1.75 19.13
CA LYS A 42 -27.51 2.11 18.53
C LYS A 42 -27.53 3.42 17.71
N GLU A 43 -26.63 4.36 17.98
CA GLU A 43 -26.51 5.67 17.33
C GLU A 43 -25.34 5.72 16.35
N ASN A 44 -24.42 4.76 16.42
CA ASN A 44 -23.13 4.77 15.76
C ASN A 44 -22.81 3.42 15.12
N VAL A 45 -22.68 3.36 13.80
CA VAL A 45 -22.28 2.14 13.09
C VAL A 45 -20.87 2.33 12.54
N SER A 46 -19.88 1.69 13.18
CA SER A 46 -18.51 1.65 12.66
C SER A 46 -18.25 0.40 11.81
N ALA A 47 -17.52 0.58 10.70
CA ALA A 47 -17.12 -0.45 9.76
C ALA A 47 -15.68 -0.19 9.25
N ILE A 48 -15.04 -1.22 8.69
CA ILE A 48 -13.68 -1.17 8.15
C ILE A 48 -13.68 -1.40 6.64
N ALA A 49 -12.94 -0.58 5.91
CA ALA A 49 -12.55 -0.81 4.52
C ALA A 49 -11.02 -0.75 4.41
N THR A 50 -10.38 -1.89 4.21
CA THR A 50 -8.92 -1.99 4.21
C THR A 50 -8.39 -2.76 3.01
N TYR A 51 -7.15 -2.45 2.62
CA TYR A 51 -6.41 -3.27 1.68
C TYR A 51 -5.74 -4.49 2.30
N HIS A 52 -5.90 -4.72 3.61
CA HIS A 52 -5.47 -5.97 4.23
C HIS A 52 -6.31 -7.15 3.69
N ASP A 53 -5.73 -8.35 3.62
CA ASP A 53 -6.41 -9.59 3.17
C ASP A 53 -6.94 -10.44 4.34
N ASN A 54 -6.28 -10.34 5.49
CA ASN A 54 -6.61 -11.11 6.69
C ASN A 54 -7.62 -10.39 7.60
N GLN A 55 -8.90 -10.79 7.50
CA GLN A 55 -9.99 -10.29 8.34
C GLN A 55 -9.79 -10.54 9.85
N GLU A 56 -9.22 -11.68 10.25
CA GLU A 56 -9.06 -12.03 11.68
C GLU A 56 -7.97 -11.19 12.32
N TYR A 57 -6.93 -10.84 11.56
CA TYR A 57 -5.90 -9.91 12.00
C TYR A 57 -6.51 -8.53 12.30
N VAL A 58 -7.28 -7.97 11.37
CA VAL A 58 -7.98 -6.69 11.55
C VAL A 58 -8.95 -6.76 12.73
N LYS A 59 -9.77 -7.80 12.81
CA LYS A 59 -10.74 -8.06 13.89
C LYS A 59 -10.08 -8.00 15.28
N SER A 60 -8.88 -8.55 15.45
CA SER A 60 -8.19 -8.53 16.75
C SER A 60 -7.90 -7.12 17.29
N TYR A 61 -7.72 -6.15 16.39
CA TYR A 61 -7.58 -4.73 16.77
C TYR A 61 -8.93 -4.13 17.11
N ILE A 62 -9.98 -4.45 16.34
CA ILE A 62 -11.32 -3.91 16.57
C ILE A 62 -11.91 -4.42 17.90
N GLU A 63 -11.71 -5.69 18.24
CA GLU A 63 -12.11 -6.25 19.54
C GLU A 63 -11.45 -5.50 20.71
N LYS A 64 -10.17 -5.13 20.54
CA LYS A 64 -9.41 -4.36 21.53
C LYS A 64 -9.95 -2.94 21.69
N ILE A 65 -10.25 -2.26 20.58
CA ILE A 65 -10.79 -0.89 20.58
C ILE A 65 -12.16 -0.83 21.24
N LEU A 66 -13.07 -1.74 20.84
CA LEU A 66 -14.43 -1.77 21.38
C LEU A 66 -14.51 -2.38 22.77
N ASN A 67 -13.47 -3.10 23.20
CA ASN A 67 -13.50 -3.98 24.38
C ASN A 67 -14.72 -4.93 24.35
N LYS A 68 -15.02 -5.47 23.17
CA LYS A 68 -16.15 -6.38 22.90
C LYS A 68 -15.67 -7.50 22.00
N LYS A 69 -16.18 -8.71 22.22
CA LYS A 69 -15.92 -9.86 21.36
C LYS A 69 -16.69 -9.72 20.05
N LEU A 70 -16.05 -10.04 18.94
CA LEU A 70 -16.62 -10.13 17.61
C LEU A 70 -16.74 -11.59 17.20
N THR A 71 -17.95 -12.02 16.83
CA THR A 71 -18.19 -13.39 16.36
C THR A 71 -18.58 -13.36 14.89
N LEU A 72 -17.80 -14.03 14.04
CA LEU A 72 -18.07 -14.10 12.61
C LEU A 72 -19.43 -14.78 12.38
N GLN A 73 -20.33 -14.08 11.70
CA GLN A 73 -21.65 -14.60 11.32
C GLN A 73 -21.60 -15.21 9.93
N ASN A 74 -21.05 -14.47 8.97
CA ASN A 74 -20.91 -14.88 7.59
C ASN A 74 -19.88 -14.02 6.86
N THR A 75 -19.47 -14.49 5.70
CA THR A 75 -18.66 -13.75 4.72
C THR A 75 -19.44 -13.62 3.41
N ILE A 76 -19.20 -12.55 2.68
CA ILE A 76 -19.73 -12.32 1.33
C ILE A 76 -18.55 -11.99 0.43
N ASP A 77 -18.35 -12.82 -0.58
CA ASP A 77 -17.28 -12.67 -1.56
C ASP A 77 -17.78 -11.88 -2.76
N TYR A 78 -17.11 -10.77 -3.04
CA TYR A 78 -17.23 -10.01 -4.28
C TYR A 78 -16.01 -10.26 -5.18
N GLU A 79 -16.00 -9.76 -6.41
CA GLU A 79 -14.91 -10.03 -7.35
C GLU A 79 -13.51 -9.65 -6.82
N ASN A 80 -13.41 -8.55 -6.05
CA ASN A 80 -12.12 -8.00 -5.61
C ASN A 80 -12.00 -7.82 -4.09
N ASP A 81 -13.09 -7.95 -3.34
CA ASP A 81 -13.12 -7.78 -1.89
C ASP A 81 -14.01 -8.83 -1.22
N ARG A 82 -13.79 -9.03 0.07
CA ARG A 82 -14.57 -9.91 0.94
C ARG A 82 -15.14 -9.09 2.07
N LEU A 83 -16.46 -9.12 2.23
CA LEU A 83 -17.15 -8.48 3.35
C LEU A 83 -17.40 -9.52 4.45
N SER A 84 -16.74 -9.34 5.59
CA SER A 84 -16.95 -10.14 6.80
C SER A 84 -17.95 -9.46 7.72
N VAL A 85 -18.96 -10.21 8.15
CA VAL A 85 -20.03 -9.73 9.03
C VAL A 85 -19.82 -10.31 10.42
N TYR A 86 -19.63 -9.45 11.41
CA TYR A 86 -19.44 -9.86 12.80
C TYR A 86 -20.60 -9.40 13.67
N THR A 87 -21.15 -10.32 14.45
CA THR A 87 -21.98 -9.92 15.59
C THR A 87 -21.10 -9.33 16.68
N VAL A 88 -21.58 -8.25 17.29
CA VAL A 88 -20.93 -7.55 18.39
C VAL A 88 -21.74 -7.80 19.65
N ASP A 89 -21.07 -8.18 20.76
CA ASP A 89 -21.78 -8.42 22.02
C ASP A 89 -22.69 -7.24 22.40
N LYS A 90 -23.98 -7.54 22.64
CA LYS A 90 -25.05 -6.61 23.03
C LYS A 90 -25.44 -5.54 21.99
N GLU A 91 -25.00 -5.64 20.74
CA GLU A 91 -25.43 -4.73 19.66
C GLU A 91 -26.31 -5.45 18.63
N THR A 92 -27.27 -4.71 18.07
CA THR A 92 -28.23 -5.25 17.10
C THR A 92 -27.75 -5.12 15.65
N ILE A 93 -26.84 -4.17 15.40
CA ILE A 93 -26.24 -3.93 14.08
C ILE A 93 -24.87 -4.62 14.09
N PRO A 94 -24.51 -5.39 13.04
CA PRO A 94 -23.22 -6.04 12.98
C PRO A 94 -22.11 -5.05 12.65
N LEU A 95 -20.89 -5.39 13.05
CA LEU A 95 -19.68 -4.74 12.57
C LEU A 95 -19.23 -5.40 11.26
N LEU A 96 -18.89 -4.57 10.28
CA LEU A 96 -18.51 -5.00 8.94
C LEU A 96 -17.03 -4.73 8.69
N ILE A 97 -16.31 -5.72 8.17
CA ILE A 97 -14.91 -5.58 7.74
C ILE A 97 -14.81 -6.00 6.28
N SER A 98 -14.53 -5.05 5.39
CA SER A 98 -14.18 -5.32 3.99
C SER A 98 -12.65 -5.42 3.85
N THR A 99 -12.18 -6.58 3.42
CA THR A 99 -10.78 -6.91 3.11
C THR A 99 -10.62 -7.21 1.63
N VAL A 100 -9.39 -7.20 1.12
CA VAL A 100 -9.11 -7.66 -0.25
C VAL A 100 -9.22 -9.18 -0.32
N GLN A 101 -9.68 -9.70 -1.45
CA GLN A 101 -9.65 -11.15 -1.73
C GLN A 101 -8.21 -11.69 -1.66
N PRO A 102 -7.90 -12.66 -0.78
CA PRO A 102 -6.54 -13.19 -0.67
C PRO A 102 -6.11 -13.99 -1.91
N GLU A 103 -7.05 -14.64 -2.62
CA GLU A 103 -6.79 -15.55 -3.72
C GLU A 103 -6.19 -14.84 -4.95
N ASN A 104 -6.56 -13.58 -5.18
CA ASN A 104 -6.11 -12.74 -6.29
C ASN A 104 -5.65 -11.35 -5.82
N TYR A 105 -5.07 -11.30 -4.61
CA TYR A 105 -4.75 -10.07 -3.87
C TYR A 105 -4.13 -8.96 -4.73
N ASN A 106 -3.04 -9.24 -5.44
CA ASN A 106 -2.32 -8.20 -6.19
C ASN A 106 -3.19 -7.57 -7.29
N SER A 107 -3.92 -8.38 -8.05
CA SER A 107 -4.84 -7.87 -9.09
C SER A 107 -6.03 -7.14 -8.48
N SER A 108 -6.56 -7.61 -7.37
CA SER A 108 -7.69 -6.96 -6.71
C SER A 108 -7.30 -5.64 -6.06
N VAL A 109 -6.11 -5.54 -5.45
CA VAL A 109 -5.56 -4.26 -5.00
C VAL A 109 -5.39 -3.30 -6.19
N GLU A 110 -4.85 -3.74 -7.31
CA GLU A 110 -4.68 -2.88 -8.50
C GLU A 110 -6.02 -2.32 -8.99
N ILE A 111 -7.06 -3.15 -9.03
CA ILE A 111 -8.40 -2.71 -9.42
C ILE A 111 -8.99 -1.76 -8.38
N LEU A 112 -9.00 -2.13 -7.09
CA LEU A 112 -9.59 -1.31 -6.03
C LEU A 112 -8.87 0.04 -5.91
N THR A 113 -7.54 0.05 -5.96
CA THR A 113 -6.76 1.29 -5.87
C THR A 113 -7.00 2.25 -7.04
N SER A 114 -7.58 1.80 -8.16
CA SER A 114 -7.93 2.69 -9.28
C SER A 114 -9.07 3.67 -8.95
N GLU A 115 -9.98 3.29 -8.04
CA GLU A 115 -11.11 4.12 -7.59
C GLU A 115 -11.07 4.43 -6.08
N GLY A 116 -9.94 4.12 -5.43
CA GLY A 116 -9.82 4.11 -3.98
C GLY A 116 -10.76 3.09 -3.35
N LYS A 117 -11.21 3.35 -2.12
CA LYS A 117 -12.05 2.39 -1.38
C LYS A 117 -13.54 2.48 -1.68
N ASN A 118 -13.92 3.14 -2.77
CA ASN A 118 -15.32 3.40 -3.09
C ASN A 118 -16.15 2.12 -3.25
N THR A 119 -15.59 1.08 -3.87
CA THR A 119 -16.29 -0.21 -3.99
C THR A 119 -16.52 -0.88 -2.64
N GLN A 120 -15.51 -0.93 -1.77
CA GLN A 120 -15.64 -1.47 -0.42
C GLN A 120 -16.69 -0.68 0.40
N ILE A 121 -16.65 0.66 0.32
CA ILE A 121 -17.62 1.53 0.99
C ILE A 121 -19.04 1.24 0.49
N ARG A 122 -19.24 1.10 -0.84
CA ARG A 122 -20.56 0.76 -1.41
C ARG A 122 -21.06 -0.59 -0.92
N HIS A 123 -20.21 -1.62 -0.90
CA HIS A 123 -20.59 -2.95 -0.42
C HIS A 123 -21.03 -2.93 1.06
N ILE A 124 -20.30 -2.19 1.91
CA ILE A 124 -20.69 -1.95 3.31
C ILE A 124 -22.06 -1.29 3.39
N LEU A 125 -22.27 -0.19 2.67
CA LEU A 125 -23.52 0.58 2.71
C LEU A 125 -24.71 -0.22 2.15
N ASP A 126 -24.51 -0.97 1.07
CA ASP A 126 -25.53 -1.84 0.49
C ASP A 126 -25.93 -2.96 1.43
N TYR A 127 -24.96 -3.55 2.16
CA TYR A 127 -25.25 -4.56 3.17
C TYR A 127 -26.14 -3.99 4.29
N LEU A 128 -25.77 -2.83 4.84
CA LEU A 128 -26.53 -2.16 5.89
C LEU A 128 -27.95 -1.80 5.44
N LYS A 129 -28.11 -1.33 4.20
CA LYS A 129 -29.41 -1.01 3.61
C LYS A 129 -30.29 -2.26 3.44
N LYS A 130 -29.74 -3.33 2.87
CA LYS A 130 -30.50 -4.55 2.55
C LYS A 130 -30.87 -5.36 3.79
N ASN A 131 -29.95 -5.50 4.75
CA ASN A 131 -30.11 -6.44 5.87
C ASN A 131 -30.55 -5.79 7.19
N HIS A 132 -30.34 -4.47 7.34
CA HIS A 132 -30.64 -3.77 8.60
C HIS A 132 -31.56 -2.56 8.41
N SER A 133 -32.11 -2.37 7.20
CA SER A 133 -32.99 -1.25 6.86
C SER A 133 -32.37 0.13 7.13
N ILE A 134 -31.04 0.22 7.14
CA ILE A 134 -30.30 1.46 7.34
C ILE A 134 -30.15 2.13 5.98
N ASN A 135 -31.10 3.01 5.64
CA ASN A 135 -30.98 3.81 4.42
C ASN A 135 -29.94 4.91 4.64
N TYR A 136 -28.71 4.67 4.17
CA TYR A 136 -27.57 5.58 4.30
C TYR A 136 -27.80 6.98 3.69
N GLN A 137 -28.85 7.18 2.87
CA GLN A 137 -29.27 8.51 2.40
C GLN A 137 -29.84 9.39 3.52
N ASN A 138 -30.32 8.78 4.60
CA ASN A 138 -30.92 9.47 5.75
C ASN A 138 -29.91 9.65 6.91
N HIS A 139 -28.65 9.30 6.69
CA HIS A 139 -27.63 9.25 7.73
C HIS A 139 -26.37 9.99 7.28
N GLU A 140 -25.67 10.55 8.26
CA GLU A 140 -24.38 11.18 8.01
C GLU A 140 -23.31 10.08 7.94
N ILE A 141 -22.56 10.08 6.84
CA ILE A 141 -21.49 9.12 6.58
C ILE A 141 -20.16 9.82 6.80
N HIS A 142 -19.28 9.21 7.59
CA HIS A 142 -17.91 9.66 7.80
C HIS A 142 -16.95 8.63 7.25
N PHE A 143 -15.96 9.07 6.51
CA PHE A 143 -14.87 8.23 6.03
C PHE A 143 -13.53 8.73 6.58
N TYR A 144 -12.76 7.85 7.21
CA TYR A 144 -11.46 8.16 7.81
C TYR A 144 -10.39 7.32 7.11
N ASP A 145 -9.40 7.98 6.52
CA ASP A 145 -8.31 7.33 5.78
C ASP A 145 -7.07 8.22 5.81
N ASP A 146 -5.88 7.63 5.78
CA ASP A 146 -4.61 8.36 5.81
C ASP A 146 -4.13 8.78 4.40
N SER A 147 -4.78 8.27 3.35
CA SER A 147 -4.45 8.54 1.96
C SER A 147 -5.28 9.68 1.37
N GLU A 148 -4.59 10.75 0.95
CA GLU A 148 -5.20 11.87 0.22
C GLU A 148 -5.94 11.39 -1.05
N PHE A 149 -5.42 10.35 -1.71
CA PHE A 149 -6.06 9.75 -2.87
C PHE A 149 -7.41 9.10 -2.52
N ASN A 150 -7.46 8.27 -1.47
CA ASN A 150 -8.70 7.60 -1.05
C ASN A 150 -9.74 8.64 -0.59
N ILE A 151 -9.31 9.69 0.13
CA ILE A 151 -10.17 10.79 0.54
C ILE A 151 -10.75 11.52 -0.67
N THR A 152 -9.92 11.91 -1.64
CA THR A 152 -10.37 12.59 -2.86
C THR A 152 -11.31 11.71 -3.70
N ALA A 153 -11.06 10.39 -3.74
CA ALA A 153 -11.93 9.45 -4.43
C ALA A 153 -13.29 9.30 -3.73
N ALA A 154 -13.32 9.24 -2.39
CA ALA A 154 -14.55 9.16 -1.60
C ALA A 154 -15.38 10.45 -1.66
N GLU A 155 -14.74 11.61 -1.80
CA GLU A 155 -15.47 12.87 -2.04
C GLU A 155 -16.29 12.82 -3.33
N LYS A 156 -15.77 12.21 -4.40
CA LYS A 156 -16.52 12.02 -5.66
C LYS A 156 -17.70 11.04 -5.51
N LEU A 157 -17.63 10.13 -4.54
CA LEU A 157 -18.74 9.22 -4.24
C LEU A 157 -19.94 9.96 -3.62
N THR A 158 -19.69 11.13 -3.00
CA THR A 158 -20.75 11.97 -2.43
C THR A 158 -21.80 12.36 -3.47
N ASP A 159 -21.38 12.64 -4.70
CA ASP A 159 -22.27 13.05 -5.78
C ASP A 159 -23.25 11.92 -6.20
N MET A 160 -22.97 10.67 -5.85
CA MET A 160 -23.71 9.49 -6.30
C MET A 160 -24.63 8.86 -5.25
N ILE A 161 -24.33 8.98 -3.94
CA ILE A 161 -25.06 8.23 -2.90
C ILE A 161 -25.64 9.09 -1.77
N SER A 162 -24.81 9.86 -1.07
CA SER A 162 -25.16 10.73 0.07
C SER A 162 -23.94 11.57 0.43
N LYS A 163 -24.10 12.63 1.23
CA LYS A 163 -22.98 13.45 1.70
C LYS A 163 -22.03 12.64 2.59
N ILE A 164 -20.88 12.25 2.05
CA ILE A 164 -19.79 11.64 2.82
C ILE A 164 -18.88 12.76 3.33
N LYS A 165 -18.69 12.84 4.65
CA LYS A 165 -17.68 13.69 5.26
C LYS A 165 -16.38 12.91 5.35
N CYS A 166 -15.39 13.29 4.55
CA CYS A 166 -14.09 12.65 4.54
C CYS A 166 -13.14 13.33 5.54
N HIS A 167 -12.36 12.52 6.27
CA HIS A 167 -11.44 12.95 7.32
C HIS A 167 -10.07 12.33 7.06
N LEU A 168 -9.14 13.15 6.57
CA LEU A 168 -7.77 12.73 6.34
C LEU A 168 -7.04 12.55 7.67
N ILE A 169 -6.54 11.35 7.95
CA ILE A 169 -5.79 11.06 9.18
C ILE A 169 -4.32 11.44 9.01
N ASP A 170 -3.76 12.07 10.03
CA ASP A 170 -2.34 12.42 10.08
C ASP A 170 -1.49 11.18 10.41
N LYS A 171 -1.04 10.48 9.36
CA LYS A 171 -0.12 9.34 9.50
C LYS A 171 1.24 9.70 10.08
N TYR A 172 1.63 10.99 10.06
CA TYR A 172 2.90 11.45 10.63
C TYR A 172 2.82 11.67 12.14
N LYS A 173 1.63 11.55 12.74
CA LYS A 173 1.41 11.40 14.18
C LYS A 173 1.06 9.95 14.50
N PRO A 174 1.98 8.97 14.36
CA PRO A 174 1.66 7.55 14.45
C PRO A 174 1.13 7.14 15.82
N ASN A 175 1.46 7.86 16.89
CA ASN A 175 1.00 7.52 18.25
C ASN A 175 -0.39 8.04 18.61
N GLN A 176 -0.98 8.91 17.79
CA GLN A 176 -2.26 9.58 18.10
C GLN A 176 -3.21 9.48 16.90
N PHE A 177 -4.48 9.27 17.18
CA PHE A 177 -5.52 9.44 16.19
C PHE A 177 -5.83 10.93 16.06
N SER A 178 -5.45 11.52 14.93
CA SER A 178 -5.64 12.95 14.69
C SER A 178 -6.04 13.20 13.25
N ILE A 179 -7.12 13.96 13.07
CA ILE A 179 -7.58 14.42 11.77
C ILE A 179 -6.68 15.60 11.36
N LYS A 180 -6.06 15.50 10.18
CA LYS A 180 -5.18 16.52 9.63
C LYS A 180 -5.99 17.77 9.34
N SER A 181 -5.68 18.88 10.03
CA SER A 181 -6.34 20.16 9.74
C SER A 181 -5.74 20.77 8.49
N ILE A 182 -6.58 21.25 7.56
CA ILE A 182 -6.14 21.84 6.28
C ILE A 182 -5.22 23.07 6.50
N LYS A 183 -5.25 23.69 7.69
CA LYS A 183 -4.38 24.84 8.04
C LYS A 183 -2.93 24.48 8.40
N GLU A 184 -2.62 23.23 8.69
CA GLU A 184 -1.25 22.78 9.06
C GLU A 184 -0.34 22.55 7.83
N GLU A 185 -0.84 22.79 6.60
CA GLU A 185 -0.15 22.51 5.33
C GLU A 185 1.21 23.20 5.14
N SER A 186 1.51 24.31 5.82
CA SER A 186 2.68 25.12 5.48
C SER A 186 3.99 24.70 6.15
N THR A 187 3.96 23.91 7.24
CA THR A 187 5.17 23.65 8.06
C THR A 187 5.63 22.20 8.11
N LEU A 188 4.74 21.23 7.89
CA LEU A 188 5.07 19.80 7.96
C LEU A 188 5.12 19.09 6.60
N LYS A 189 4.48 19.62 5.54
CA LYS A 189 4.62 19.07 4.16
C LYS A 189 6.07 18.97 3.70
N ASN A 190 6.92 19.84 4.26
CA ASN A 190 8.34 19.87 4.00
C ASN A 190 9.15 19.12 5.07
N LYS A 191 8.62 18.08 5.74
CA LYS A 191 9.42 17.30 6.70
C LYS A 191 9.17 15.78 6.64
N ILE A 192 10.23 14.99 6.41
CA ILE A 192 10.21 13.53 6.53
C ILE A 192 10.44 13.18 7.99
N ILE A 193 9.60 12.32 8.57
CA ILE A 193 9.74 11.87 9.96
C ILE A 193 10.04 10.37 9.95
N ASN A 194 11.25 9.98 10.37
CA ASN A 194 11.64 8.60 10.65
C ASN A 194 11.45 8.30 12.14
N THR A 195 11.14 7.05 12.46
CA THR A 195 11.15 6.59 13.86
C THR A 195 12.33 5.65 14.04
N LYS A 196 13.25 5.99 14.95
CA LYS A 196 14.38 5.15 15.31
C LYS A 196 13.91 3.90 16.06
N SER A 197 14.75 2.88 16.13
CA SER A 197 14.49 1.63 16.86
C SER A 197 14.20 1.80 18.36
N ASN A 198 14.56 2.94 18.94
CA ASN A 198 14.28 3.32 20.32
C ASN A 198 12.98 4.15 20.49
N GLY A 199 12.22 4.38 19.41
CA GLY A 199 10.98 5.16 19.43
C GLY A 199 11.17 6.68 19.27
N GLU A 200 12.41 7.18 19.13
CA GLU A 200 12.65 8.60 18.87
C GLU A 200 12.33 8.99 17.42
N LEU A 201 11.75 10.17 17.23
CA LEU A 201 11.47 10.72 15.90
C LEU A 201 12.69 11.48 15.37
N GLU A 202 13.08 11.20 14.13
CA GLU A 202 14.09 11.91 13.37
C GLU A 202 13.42 12.69 12.23
N ILE A 203 13.58 14.01 12.23
CA ILE A 203 12.85 14.91 11.32
C ILE A 203 13.84 15.52 10.33
N PHE A 204 13.61 15.32 9.03
CA PHE A 204 14.39 15.90 7.92
C PHE A 204 13.56 16.91 7.16
N ASP A 205 14.15 17.98 6.62
CA ASP A 205 13.44 18.89 5.71
C ASP A 205 13.24 18.24 4.32
N ASN A 206 11.99 18.06 3.92
CA ASN A 206 11.52 17.60 2.62
C ASN A 206 11.42 18.79 1.66
N CYS A 207 12.32 18.86 0.68
CA CYS A 207 12.09 19.67 -0.51
C CYS A 207 11.04 18.93 -1.36
N PRO A 208 9.94 19.55 -1.81
CA PRO A 208 8.86 18.85 -2.52
C PRO A 208 9.45 18.11 -3.72
N THR A 209 9.46 16.77 -3.65
CA THR A 209 10.08 15.98 -4.69
C THR A 209 9.19 15.99 -5.91
N GLN A 210 9.78 15.96 -7.10
CA GLN A 210 9.08 15.83 -8.39
C GLN A 210 8.15 14.59 -8.46
N TYR A 211 8.16 13.73 -7.44
CA TYR A 211 7.44 12.48 -7.28
C TYR A 211 5.92 12.64 -7.07
N GLU A 212 5.48 13.60 -6.25
CA GLU A 212 4.04 13.83 -6.03
C GLU A 212 3.37 14.42 -7.27
N ARG A 213 4.11 15.22 -8.06
CA ARG A 213 3.67 15.69 -9.38
C ARG A 213 3.70 14.58 -10.44
N ALA A 214 4.60 13.62 -10.30
CA ALA A 214 4.70 12.45 -11.16
C ALA A 214 3.52 11.50 -10.94
N LEU A 215 3.17 11.14 -9.70
CA LEU A 215 2.06 10.22 -9.42
C LEU A 215 0.71 10.71 -9.95
N ASP A 216 0.40 12.01 -9.78
CA ASP A 216 -0.81 12.63 -10.32
C ASP A 216 -0.80 12.76 -11.87
N TYR A 217 0.40 12.80 -12.46
CA TYR A 217 0.61 12.72 -13.91
C TYR A 217 0.48 11.28 -14.46
N TYR A 218 0.86 10.26 -13.68
CA TYR A 218 0.87 8.84 -14.09
C TYR A 218 -0.46 8.12 -13.88
N ALA A 219 -1.26 8.49 -12.86
CA ALA A 219 -2.62 7.99 -12.71
C ALA A 219 -3.51 8.32 -13.94
N LYS A 220 -3.16 9.37 -14.68
CA LYS A 220 -3.81 9.75 -15.96
C LYS A 220 -3.24 9.05 -17.19
N ARG A 221 -2.19 8.22 -17.07
CA ARG A 221 -1.41 7.67 -18.20
C ARG A 221 -1.06 6.17 -18.13
N SER A 222 -1.53 5.43 -17.12
CA SER A 222 -1.27 4.00 -16.95
C SER A 222 -1.80 3.10 -18.08
N SER A 223 -2.55 3.63 -19.04
CA SER A 223 -2.97 2.93 -20.26
C SER A 223 -1.97 2.98 -21.43
N PHE A 224 -0.77 3.54 -21.26
CA PHE A 224 0.22 3.66 -22.35
C PHE A 224 1.65 3.35 -21.91
N PHE A 225 2.09 2.10 -22.03
CA PHE A 225 3.51 1.82 -22.29
C PHE A 225 3.71 0.63 -23.25
N THR A 226 3.28 0.83 -24.49
CA THR A 226 4.01 0.31 -25.64
C THR A 226 5.39 1.00 -25.70
N PRO A 227 6.49 0.28 -25.99
CA PRO A 227 7.83 0.89 -26.11
C PRO A 227 7.77 2.09 -27.04
N ARG A 228 8.19 3.28 -26.57
CA ARG A 228 8.08 4.52 -27.37
C ARG A 228 9.27 4.67 -28.30
N THR A 229 10.40 4.01 -28.00
CA THR A 229 11.61 4.08 -28.81
C THR A 229 12.29 2.72 -29.00
N PRO A 230 13.02 2.51 -30.12
CA PRO A 230 13.85 1.32 -30.33
C PRO A 230 14.88 1.08 -29.23
N LYS A 231 15.39 2.15 -28.60
CA LYS A 231 16.35 2.06 -27.48
C LYS A 231 15.72 1.45 -26.23
N GLU A 232 14.49 1.84 -25.86
CA GLU A 232 13.79 1.24 -24.71
C GLU A 232 13.61 -0.28 -24.87
N SER A 233 13.28 -0.73 -26.10
CA SER A 233 13.17 -2.15 -26.43
C SER A 233 14.51 -2.89 -26.31
N GLU A 234 15.61 -2.26 -26.75
CA GLU A 234 16.97 -2.79 -26.59
C GLU A 234 17.35 -2.98 -25.12
N TYR A 235 17.09 -1.98 -24.26
CA TYR A 235 17.42 -2.06 -22.84
C TYR A 235 16.51 -3.00 -22.05
N ARG A 236 15.23 -3.16 -22.43
CA ARG A 236 14.36 -4.20 -21.90
C ARG A 236 14.94 -5.59 -22.17
N LYS A 237 15.37 -5.84 -23.42
CA LYS A 237 16.01 -7.09 -23.82
C LYS A 237 17.33 -7.33 -23.06
N LYS A 238 18.13 -6.29 -22.82
CA LYS A 238 19.34 -6.40 -21.99
C LYS A 238 19.03 -6.71 -20.52
N ALA A 239 17.98 -6.11 -19.94
CA ALA A 239 17.55 -6.43 -18.57
C ALA A 239 17.04 -7.88 -18.46
N TYR A 240 16.26 -8.35 -19.43
CA TYR A 240 15.86 -9.75 -19.54
C TYR A 240 17.09 -10.69 -19.64
N LEU A 241 18.08 -10.36 -20.48
CA LEU A 241 19.30 -11.16 -20.62
C LEU A 241 20.15 -11.17 -19.34
N LEU A 242 20.22 -10.04 -18.62
CA LEU A 242 20.86 -9.95 -17.31
C LEU A 242 20.21 -10.92 -16.31
N PHE A 243 18.89 -10.95 -16.20
CA PHE A 243 18.23 -11.88 -15.27
C PHE A 243 18.35 -13.33 -15.72
N LYS A 244 18.41 -13.57 -17.03
CA LYS A 244 18.65 -14.90 -17.62
C LYS A 244 20.08 -15.41 -17.40
N SER A 245 21.07 -14.53 -17.29
CA SER A 245 22.48 -14.93 -17.10
C SER A 245 22.84 -15.29 -15.67
N ILE A 246 21.98 -15.00 -14.68
CA ILE A 246 22.19 -15.38 -13.29
C ILE A 246 21.89 -16.88 -13.12
N PRO A 247 22.86 -17.72 -12.75
CA PRO A 247 22.64 -19.15 -12.57
C PRO A 247 21.58 -19.44 -11.50
N LYS A 248 20.74 -20.45 -11.72
CA LYS A 248 19.66 -20.82 -10.78
C LYS A 248 20.19 -21.34 -9.44
N ASP A 249 21.35 -21.97 -9.48
CA ASP A 249 22.09 -22.49 -8.34
C ASP A 249 22.94 -21.41 -7.66
N HIS A 250 22.93 -20.18 -8.18
CA HIS A 250 23.63 -19.07 -7.54
C HIS A 250 22.99 -18.79 -6.17
N GLU A 251 23.79 -18.79 -5.11
CA GLU A 251 23.32 -18.66 -3.72
C GLU A 251 22.51 -17.37 -3.46
N LEU A 252 22.69 -16.36 -4.31
CA LEU A 252 22.03 -15.06 -4.25
C LEU A 252 20.79 -14.95 -5.16
N TYR A 253 20.44 -15.98 -5.94
CA TYR A 253 19.38 -15.91 -6.96
C TYR A 253 18.05 -15.39 -6.40
N GLU A 254 17.51 -16.05 -5.36
CA GLU A 254 16.26 -15.65 -4.70
C GLU A 254 16.35 -14.27 -4.02
N THR A 255 17.54 -13.89 -3.57
CA THR A 255 17.76 -12.60 -2.89
C THR A 255 17.88 -11.46 -3.88
N ILE A 256 18.55 -11.67 -5.02
CA ILE A 256 18.55 -10.75 -6.16
C ILE A 256 17.11 -10.57 -6.66
N PHE A 257 16.34 -11.65 -6.73
CA PHE A 257 14.93 -11.63 -7.14
C PHE A 257 14.04 -10.81 -6.19
N SER A 258 14.22 -11.02 -4.88
CA SER A 258 13.52 -10.25 -3.83
C SER A 258 13.94 -8.78 -3.84
N ILE A 259 15.23 -8.47 -4.00
CA ILE A 259 15.74 -7.10 -4.09
C ILE A 259 15.21 -6.39 -5.32
N VAL A 260 15.16 -7.04 -6.48
CA VAL A 260 14.60 -6.48 -7.71
C VAL A 260 13.11 -6.16 -7.54
N LYS A 261 12.36 -7.04 -6.87
CA LYS A 261 10.96 -6.82 -6.49
C LYS A 261 10.80 -5.64 -5.51
N HIS A 262 11.80 -5.39 -4.66
CA HIS A 262 11.83 -4.28 -3.69
C HIS A 262 12.58 -3.02 -4.17
N PHE A 263 13.27 -3.05 -5.32
CA PHE A 263 14.04 -1.91 -5.86
C PHE A 263 13.13 -0.72 -6.19
N ALA A 264 11.85 -0.99 -6.45
CA ALA A 264 10.77 0.00 -6.54
C ALA A 264 10.63 0.85 -5.26
N ILE A 265 10.88 0.26 -4.08
CA ILE A 265 10.75 0.93 -2.78
C ILE A 265 12.04 1.67 -2.41
N ALA A 266 13.21 1.11 -2.72
CA ALA A 266 14.50 1.68 -2.33
C ALA A 266 14.93 2.91 -3.14
N THR A 267 14.39 3.10 -4.36
CA THR A 267 14.74 4.25 -5.19
C THR A 267 13.99 5.54 -4.80
N ASP A 268 12.99 5.47 -3.92
CA ASP A 268 12.28 6.65 -3.39
C ASP A 268 13.09 7.50 -2.40
N THR A 269 14.13 6.94 -1.79
CA THR A 269 14.86 7.63 -0.71
C THR A 269 16.31 8.00 -1.01
N TYR A 270 16.91 7.62 -2.15
CA TYR A 270 18.38 7.77 -2.30
C TYR A 270 18.91 8.55 -3.52
N ARG A 271 19.98 9.28 -3.19
CA ARG A 271 20.91 10.04 -4.05
C ARG A 271 21.71 9.14 -5.00
N LEU A 272 21.04 8.33 -5.84
CA LEU A 272 21.59 7.88 -7.12
C LEU A 272 21.90 9.06 -8.07
N TYR A 273 21.39 10.25 -7.72
CA TYR A 273 21.46 11.51 -8.44
C TYR A 273 22.87 12.08 -8.66
N LYS A 274 23.91 11.61 -7.95
CA LYS A 274 25.27 12.18 -8.02
C LYS A 274 26.32 11.32 -8.72
N GLY A 275 25.95 10.16 -9.28
CA GLY A 275 26.88 9.36 -10.07
C GLY A 275 27.92 8.58 -9.27
N GLU A 276 27.87 8.60 -7.94
CA GLU A 276 28.67 7.76 -7.06
C GLU A 276 27.74 6.69 -6.47
N ILE A 277 27.87 5.45 -6.94
CA ILE A 277 27.32 4.30 -6.21
C ILE A 277 28.28 4.07 -5.04
N GLU A 278 28.17 4.89 -4.00
CA GLU A 278 28.90 4.65 -2.76
C GLU A 278 28.30 3.40 -2.11
N MET A 279 28.96 2.25 -2.29
CA MET A 279 28.56 0.98 -1.69
C MET A 279 28.30 1.10 -0.19
N ASP A 280 29.11 1.90 0.51
CA ASP A 280 29.04 2.17 1.94
C ASP A 280 27.69 2.74 2.39
N LYS A 281 26.93 3.36 1.48
CA LYS A 281 25.59 3.92 1.76
C LYS A 281 24.45 2.95 1.49
N TYR A 282 24.68 1.88 0.72
CA TYR A 282 23.69 0.82 0.47
C TYR A 282 23.70 -0.25 1.57
N ASP A 283 24.86 -0.44 2.20
CA ASP A 283 25.08 -1.41 3.28
C ASP A 283 24.16 -1.23 4.50
N LYS A 284 23.70 0.00 4.76
CA LYS A 284 22.77 0.35 5.85
C LYS A 284 21.30 0.03 5.56
N TYR A 285 20.94 -0.30 4.32
CA TYR A 285 19.56 -0.61 3.92
C TYR A 285 19.34 -2.06 3.52
N CYS A 286 20.42 -2.81 3.35
CA CYS A 286 20.34 -4.25 3.30
C CYS A 286 19.89 -4.75 4.68
N GLN A 287 18.76 -5.44 4.73
CA GLN A 287 18.23 -6.01 5.97
C GLN A 287 19.12 -7.14 6.50
N ASN A 288 19.97 -7.70 5.64
CA ASN A 288 20.89 -8.77 5.95
C ASN A 288 22.08 -8.81 4.96
N ASP A 289 23.11 -9.59 5.30
CA ASP A 289 24.31 -9.74 4.48
C ASP A 289 24.04 -10.38 3.11
N LYS A 290 22.98 -11.18 2.99
CA LYS A 290 22.63 -11.83 1.71
C LYS A 290 22.14 -10.79 0.70
N GLU A 291 21.37 -9.81 1.15
CA GLU A 291 20.96 -8.66 0.34
C GLU A 291 22.15 -7.80 -0.08
N ARG A 292 23.07 -7.54 0.86
CA ARG A 292 24.31 -6.80 0.57
C ARG A 292 25.11 -7.46 -0.55
N ARG A 293 25.33 -8.78 -0.44
CA ARG A 293 26.04 -9.55 -1.46
C ARG A 293 25.31 -9.54 -2.81
N ALA A 294 23.98 -9.60 -2.81
CA ALA A 294 23.16 -9.57 -4.02
C ALA A 294 23.24 -8.21 -4.75
N VAL A 295 23.21 -7.10 -4.00
CA VAL A 295 23.43 -5.76 -4.56
C VAL A 295 24.85 -5.64 -5.13
N GLN A 296 25.86 -6.07 -4.38
CA GLN A 296 27.25 -6.07 -4.87
C GLN A 296 27.40 -6.90 -6.16
N PHE A 297 26.75 -8.05 -6.22
CA PHE A 297 26.71 -8.89 -7.42
C PHE A 297 26.11 -8.14 -8.62
N LEU A 298 24.95 -7.48 -8.45
CA LEU A 298 24.34 -6.68 -9.51
C LEU A 298 25.24 -5.52 -9.94
N LEU A 299 25.88 -4.83 -9.00
CA LEU A 299 26.78 -3.70 -9.27
C LEU A 299 28.07 -4.10 -10.00
N GLN A 300 28.46 -5.37 -9.95
CA GLN A 300 29.59 -5.91 -10.71
C GLN A 300 29.18 -6.40 -12.10
N HIS A 301 27.87 -6.51 -12.38
CA HIS A 301 27.36 -6.98 -13.67
C HIS A 301 27.36 -5.84 -14.70
N LYS A 302 28.14 -5.98 -15.77
CA LYS A 302 28.35 -4.95 -16.79
C LYS A 302 27.03 -4.41 -17.37
N GLU A 303 26.09 -5.30 -17.65
CA GLU A 303 24.77 -5.00 -18.19
C GLU A 303 23.93 -4.15 -17.23
N PHE A 304 24.03 -4.39 -15.91
CA PHE A 304 23.37 -3.58 -14.90
C PHE A 304 23.99 -2.17 -14.80
N ILE A 305 25.31 -2.06 -14.95
CA ILE A 305 26.00 -0.76 -15.01
C ILE A 305 25.59 0.02 -16.27
N GLU A 306 25.60 -0.63 -17.44
CA GLU A 306 25.13 -0.03 -18.70
C GLU A 306 23.68 0.46 -18.57
N PHE A 307 22.86 -0.34 -17.91
CA PHE A 307 21.47 -0.05 -17.64
C PHE A 307 21.27 1.21 -16.78
N VAL A 308 21.99 1.29 -15.64
CA VAL A 308 22.00 2.47 -14.78
C VAL A 308 22.47 3.71 -15.54
N ASN A 309 23.49 3.57 -16.40
CA ASN A 309 24.01 4.68 -17.19
C ASN A 309 23.05 5.13 -18.29
N PHE A 310 22.32 4.23 -18.94
CA PHE A 310 21.29 4.59 -19.90
C PHE A 310 20.12 5.30 -19.24
N ALA A 311 19.62 4.78 -18.12
CA ALA A 311 18.55 5.40 -17.37
C ALA A 311 18.89 6.85 -17.01
N LYS A 312 20.14 7.14 -16.62
CA LYS A 312 20.63 8.52 -16.34
C LYS A 312 20.46 9.50 -17.51
N THR A 313 20.34 9.02 -18.75
CA THR A 313 20.12 9.88 -19.93
C THR A 313 18.66 10.27 -20.13
N MET A 314 17.74 9.69 -19.35
CA MET A 314 16.31 9.95 -19.43
C MET A 314 15.87 11.00 -18.40
N GLU A 315 14.92 11.86 -18.79
CA GLU A 315 14.36 12.95 -17.97
C GLU A 315 13.77 12.44 -16.63
N HIS A 316 13.39 11.16 -16.57
CA HIS A 316 12.89 10.48 -15.37
C HIS A 316 13.71 9.22 -15.07
N TYR A 317 15.03 9.36 -14.91
CA TYR A 317 15.98 8.24 -14.80
C TYR A 317 15.52 7.13 -13.85
N LYS A 318 14.98 7.49 -12.68
CA LYS A 318 14.56 6.55 -11.65
C LYS A 318 13.40 5.67 -12.14
N LEU A 319 12.38 6.30 -12.70
CA LEU A 319 11.21 5.61 -13.19
C LEU A 319 11.56 4.76 -14.41
N SER A 320 12.44 5.26 -15.27
CA SER A 320 12.98 4.49 -16.39
C SER A 320 13.77 3.27 -15.91
N LEU A 321 14.56 3.43 -14.86
CA LEU A 321 15.34 2.35 -14.23
C LEU A 321 14.41 1.28 -13.62
N GLU A 322 13.38 1.70 -12.93
CA GLU A 322 12.42 0.78 -12.33
C GLU A 322 11.62 0.02 -13.41
N ASN A 323 11.10 0.75 -14.39
CA ASN A 323 10.27 0.17 -15.45
C ASN A 323 11.04 -0.80 -16.33
N LEU A 324 12.29 -0.49 -16.68
CA LEU A 324 13.09 -1.38 -17.52
C LEU A 324 13.55 -2.64 -16.76
N ILE A 325 13.87 -2.53 -15.47
CA ILE A 325 14.11 -3.70 -14.60
C ILE A 325 12.84 -4.56 -14.54
N ARG A 326 11.69 -3.95 -14.22
CA ARG A 326 10.42 -4.66 -14.07
C ARG A 326 9.96 -5.29 -15.38
N ALA A 327 10.11 -4.60 -16.50
CA ALA A 327 9.70 -5.11 -17.81
C ALA A 327 10.58 -6.26 -18.31
N GLY A 328 11.91 -6.20 -18.10
CA GLY A 328 12.81 -7.32 -18.43
C GLY A 328 12.62 -8.51 -17.48
N PHE A 329 12.30 -8.23 -16.22
CA PHE A 329 11.97 -9.24 -15.22
C PHE A 329 10.66 -9.98 -15.52
N ASN A 330 9.61 -9.25 -15.89
CA ASN A 330 8.33 -9.85 -16.26
C ASN A 330 8.46 -10.72 -17.53
N GLU A 331 9.21 -10.28 -18.55
CA GLU A 331 9.50 -11.11 -19.73
C GLU A 331 10.21 -12.42 -19.37
N PHE A 332 11.12 -12.37 -18.39
CA PHE A 332 11.81 -13.56 -17.91
C PHE A 332 10.86 -14.53 -17.18
N ILE A 333 9.93 -14.01 -16.38
CA ILE A 333 8.91 -14.81 -15.69
C ILE A 333 7.95 -15.44 -16.70
N GLU A 334 7.46 -14.67 -17.66
CA GLU A 334 6.59 -15.17 -18.73
C GLU A 334 7.26 -16.28 -19.56
N GLU A 335 8.56 -16.17 -19.90
CA GLU A 335 9.30 -17.26 -20.57
C GLU A 335 9.41 -18.53 -19.68
N ARG A 336 9.52 -18.36 -18.36
CA ARG A 336 9.62 -19.50 -17.43
C ARG A 336 8.29 -20.22 -17.27
N GLU A 337 7.20 -19.47 -17.19
CA GLU A 337 5.85 -20.01 -17.02
C GLU A 337 5.30 -20.63 -18.32
N SER A 338 5.77 -20.15 -19.48
CA SER A 338 5.38 -20.69 -20.80
C SER A 338 6.14 -21.94 -21.24
N LYS A 339 7.19 -22.37 -20.52
CA LYS A 339 7.88 -23.64 -20.83
C LYS A 339 7.16 -24.81 -20.14
N PRO A 340 6.54 -25.74 -20.89
CA PRO A 340 5.91 -26.92 -20.29
C PRO A 340 6.96 -27.72 -19.51
N SER A 341 6.61 -28.07 -18.28
CA SER A 341 7.41 -28.95 -17.44
C SER A 341 7.37 -30.36 -18.06
N PHE A 342 8.30 -30.66 -18.96
CA PHE A 342 8.60 -32.04 -19.30
C PHE A 342 9.39 -32.64 -18.12
N SER A 343 8.66 -33.24 -17.18
CA SER A 343 9.24 -34.21 -16.26
C SER A 343 9.57 -35.48 -17.06
N MET A 344 10.86 -35.83 -17.15
CA MET A 344 11.27 -37.22 -17.37
C MET A 344 11.26 -37.98 -16.05
#